data_AF-A0A7L4ZKG8-F1
#
_entry.id   AF-A0A7L4ZKG8-F1
#
_cell.length_a   1.000
_cell.length_b   1.000
_cell.length_c   1.000
_cell.angle_alpha   90.00
_cell.angle_beta   90.00
_cell.angle_gamma   90.00
#
_symmetry.space_group_name_H-M   'P 1'
#
loop_
_entity.id
_entity.type
_entity.pdbx_description
1 polymer ?
#
loop_
_entity_poly.entity_id
_entity_poly.type
_entity_poly.pdbx_seq_one_letter_code
_entity_poly.pdbx_strand_id
1 'polypeptide(L)'
;MKNIFITTALILAFFQVSNAQTNTTSSSSTSSTTTVNDDNESTSVSVSHTDDDYKLRARFPKNREAKLKQLIQNTLGDKNLDIQKGYSKWSNGEKVYEIKLTEKTLRIWLDLNVASPDLIEKFETLGSDAKTIISGSSASAEKDRMQREADRMRREADRMQQEAKRLEQQVEREVKRETARIERDAKRIEREAKRLDIEAKIIEEKARHKGGISSHIKRLLDDSKTTYTEPSGSDLNWIWPEVQENLLKFLLRDKLIESTKEVTFTTEKDRMYVNGKELSATQYSTYNKMLRTAGIQRNADFSFYKKDDHIVVIGLNARIKKVFADLHKKGFIASTDEPVKLLIDGNSITQNGTRLSSVKVAAYNAILRDNGVIPAPGKYIEMKKAGSYRLGYSFGKKGIIGTWIEED
;
A
#
# COMPACT_ATOMS: atom_id res chain seq x y z
N MET A 1 -1.56 -23.76 30.70
CA MET A 1 -2.61 -23.80 29.65
C MET A 1 -2.28 -22.69 28.64
N LYS A 2 -1.28 -22.85 27.77
CA LYS A 2 -1.40 -23.39 26.40
C LYS A 2 -2.72 -22.95 25.73
N ASN A 3 -2.65 -21.86 24.98
CA ASN A 3 -3.19 -21.74 23.62
C ASN A 3 -2.45 -20.60 22.90
N ILE A 4 -1.57 -21.02 22.00
CA ILE A 4 -0.80 -20.27 21.01
C ILE A 4 -1.54 -20.44 19.67
N PHE A 5 -1.28 -19.54 18.72
CA PHE A 5 -1.78 -19.43 17.32
C PHE A 5 -3.08 -18.61 17.21
N ILE A 6 -3.23 -17.62 16.30
CA ILE A 6 -2.93 -17.63 14.86
C ILE A 6 -2.62 -16.19 14.35
N THR A 7 -1.42 -16.06 13.79
CA THR A 7 -0.94 -15.27 12.65
C THR A 7 -1.65 -14.02 12.11
N THR A 8 -0.85 -12.96 12.10
CA THR A 8 -0.77 -11.79 11.21
C THR A 8 -0.70 -12.15 9.72
N ALA A 9 -1.55 -11.53 8.88
CA ALA A 9 -1.35 -11.41 7.44
C ALA A 9 -2.16 -10.23 6.87
N LEU A 10 -1.50 -9.13 6.52
CA LEU A 10 -1.93 -8.24 5.43
C LEU A 10 -0.74 -7.37 4.98
N ILE A 11 0.06 -7.92 4.07
CA ILE A 11 1.17 -7.23 3.38
C ILE A 11 0.85 -7.21 1.90
N LEU A 12 0.95 -6.00 1.33
CA LEU A 12 1.25 -5.63 -0.04
C LEU A 12 0.63 -6.46 -1.19
N ALA A 13 -0.39 -5.88 -1.82
CA ALA A 13 -0.63 -6.06 -3.24
C ALA A 13 0.36 -5.16 -4.03
N PHE A 14 1.51 -5.72 -4.42
CA PHE A 14 2.40 -5.16 -5.44
C PHE A 14 2.75 -6.29 -6.43
N PHE A 15 2.40 -6.06 -7.70
CA PHE A 15 2.94 -6.68 -8.91
C PHE A 15 3.10 -8.21 -8.95
N GLN A 16 2.10 -8.88 -9.51
CA GLN A 16 2.30 -10.14 -10.22
C GLN A 16 2.46 -9.81 -11.71
N VAL A 17 3.71 -9.58 -12.14
CA VAL A 17 4.11 -9.84 -13.52
C VAL A 17 4.64 -11.26 -13.51
N SER A 18 3.85 -12.18 -14.06
CA SER A 18 4.24 -13.56 -14.26
C SER A 18 5.38 -13.62 -15.28
N ASN A 19 6.62 -13.69 -14.80
CA ASN A 19 7.73 -14.19 -15.59
C ASN A 19 7.56 -15.70 -15.72
N ALA A 20 6.91 -16.13 -16.80
CA ALA A 20 7.08 -17.49 -17.30
C ALA A 20 8.54 -17.62 -17.80
N GLN A 21 9.45 -18.01 -16.91
CA GLN A 21 10.78 -18.44 -17.32
C GLN A 21 10.62 -19.83 -17.96
N THR A 22 10.48 -19.86 -19.27
CA THR A 22 10.74 -21.06 -20.07
C THR A 22 12.22 -21.41 -19.89
N ASN A 23 12.52 -22.61 -19.38
CA ASN A 23 13.85 -23.19 -19.56
C ASN A 23 14.03 -23.40 -21.08
N THR A 24 14.63 -22.42 -21.74
CA THR A 24 15.03 -22.52 -23.15
C THR A 24 16.19 -23.48 -23.23
N THR A 25 15.91 -24.75 -23.57
CA THR A 25 16.89 -25.67 -24.13
C THR A 25 17.47 -25.03 -25.38
N SER A 26 18.75 -24.69 -25.35
CA SER A 26 19.47 -24.02 -26.42
C SER A 26 19.88 -25.01 -27.51
N SER A 27 18.91 -25.51 -28.29
CA SER A 27 19.22 -26.33 -29.47
C SER A 27 19.57 -25.43 -30.65
N SER A 28 20.78 -25.58 -31.22
CA SER A 28 21.15 -24.93 -32.47
C SER A 28 21.38 -25.98 -33.56
N SER A 29 20.63 -25.86 -34.66
CA SER A 29 20.73 -26.76 -35.81
C SER A 29 21.04 -25.97 -37.07
N THR A 30 22.15 -26.26 -37.73
CA THR A 30 22.56 -25.61 -38.98
C THR A 30 22.64 -26.66 -40.08
N SER A 31 21.86 -26.49 -41.14
CA SER A 31 21.91 -27.35 -42.35
C SER A 31 22.26 -26.52 -43.58
N SER A 32 23.27 -26.95 -44.33
CA SER A 32 23.67 -26.34 -45.60
C SER A 32 23.75 -27.40 -46.69
N THR A 33 23.08 -27.16 -47.82
CA THR A 33 23.10 -28.02 -49.00
C THR A 33 23.60 -27.21 -50.19
N THR A 34 24.59 -27.73 -50.90
CA THR A 34 25.17 -27.11 -52.11
C THR A 34 25.32 -28.16 -53.19
N THR A 35 24.75 -27.88 -54.37
CA THR A 35 24.92 -28.67 -55.60
C THR A 35 26.04 -28.05 -56.43
N VAL A 36 27.07 -28.85 -56.77
CA VAL A 36 28.18 -28.41 -57.63
C VAL A 36 27.95 -29.00 -59.02
N ASN A 37 27.99 -28.16 -60.06
CA ASN A 37 27.46 -28.43 -61.40
C ASN A 37 28.28 -29.41 -62.28
N ASP A 38 29.34 -30.03 -61.78
CA ASP A 38 30.25 -30.80 -62.66
C ASP A 38 30.13 -32.31 -62.62
N ASP A 39 29.29 -32.93 -61.79
CA ASP A 39 29.08 -34.39 -61.85
C ASP A 39 27.84 -34.87 -61.07
N ASN A 40 26.73 -34.12 -61.05
CA ASN A 40 25.47 -34.53 -60.37
C ASN A 40 25.63 -35.01 -58.89
N GLU A 41 26.75 -34.69 -58.23
CA GLU A 41 27.06 -35.07 -56.84
C GLU A 41 26.72 -33.90 -55.91
N SER A 42 25.75 -34.11 -55.02
CA SER A 42 25.31 -33.10 -54.05
C SER A 42 26.12 -33.13 -52.77
N THR A 43 26.46 -31.96 -52.25
CA THR A 43 27.10 -31.78 -50.96
C THR A 43 26.05 -31.37 -49.92
N SER A 44 26.02 -32.03 -48.78
CA SER A 44 25.18 -31.60 -47.65
C SER A 44 25.94 -31.72 -46.34
N VAL A 45 25.75 -30.75 -45.46
CA VAL A 45 26.27 -30.76 -44.10
C VAL A 45 25.16 -30.36 -43.15
N SER A 46 24.92 -31.17 -42.14
CA SER A 46 24.01 -30.90 -41.04
C SER A 46 24.79 -31.01 -39.74
N VAL A 47 24.77 -29.93 -38.97
CA VAL A 47 25.34 -29.88 -37.62
C VAL A 47 24.19 -29.61 -36.65
N SER A 48 24.09 -30.45 -35.63
CA SER A 48 23.16 -30.30 -34.52
C SER A 48 23.97 -30.26 -33.24
N HIS A 49 23.74 -29.22 -32.45
CA HIS A 49 24.33 -29.05 -31.14
C HIS A 49 23.20 -28.83 -30.13
N THR A 50 23.05 -29.78 -29.22
CA THR A 50 22.12 -29.72 -28.09
C THR A 50 22.92 -29.68 -26.80
N ASP A 51 22.24 -29.56 -25.67
CA ASP A 51 22.90 -29.60 -24.36
C ASP A 51 23.54 -30.97 -24.09
N ASP A 52 23.04 -32.04 -24.71
CA ASP A 52 23.45 -33.43 -24.46
C ASP A 52 24.39 -34.00 -25.53
N ASP A 53 24.29 -33.53 -26.77
CA ASP A 53 25.03 -34.12 -27.88
C ASP A 53 25.49 -33.15 -28.97
N TYR A 54 26.58 -33.55 -29.62
CA TYR A 54 27.06 -32.95 -30.85
C TYR A 54 26.98 -33.97 -32.00
N LYS A 55 26.32 -33.59 -33.08
CA LYS A 55 26.09 -34.43 -34.26
C LYS A 55 26.46 -33.69 -35.53
N LEU A 56 27.38 -34.25 -36.32
CA LEU A 56 27.63 -33.80 -37.68
C LEU A 56 27.33 -34.94 -38.66
N ARG A 57 26.52 -34.64 -39.67
CA ARG A 57 26.22 -35.56 -40.78
C ARG A 57 26.48 -34.85 -42.09
N ALA A 58 27.32 -35.46 -42.92
CA ALA A 58 27.64 -34.89 -44.21
C ALA A 58 27.67 -35.91 -45.34
N ARG A 59 27.35 -35.43 -46.54
CA ARG A 59 27.56 -36.09 -47.84
C ARG A 59 28.47 -35.22 -48.68
N PHE A 60 29.44 -35.83 -49.36
CA PHE A 60 30.46 -35.11 -50.13
C PHE A 60 30.94 -35.94 -51.33
N PRO A 61 31.52 -35.28 -52.36
CA PRO A 61 32.11 -35.97 -53.49
C PRO A 61 33.39 -36.73 -53.12
N LYS A 62 33.66 -37.84 -53.80
CA LYS A 62 34.73 -38.81 -53.42
C LYS A 62 36.11 -38.18 -53.26
N ASN A 63 36.41 -37.12 -54.01
CA ASN A 63 37.68 -36.39 -53.93
C ASN A 63 37.96 -35.70 -52.57
N ARG A 64 36.97 -35.62 -51.68
CA ARG A 64 37.13 -35.03 -50.33
C ARG A 64 37.51 -36.04 -49.26
N GLU A 65 37.32 -37.33 -49.51
CA GLU A 65 37.56 -38.40 -48.53
C GLU A 65 38.99 -38.34 -47.98
N ALA A 66 40.00 -38.24 -48.84
CA ALA A 66 41.41 -38.23 -48.43
C ALA A 66 41.74 -37.06 -47.48
N LYS A 67 41.20 -35.87 -47.77
CA LYS A 67 41.40 -34.68 -46.93
C LYS A 67 40.68 -34.79 -45.59
N LEU A 68 39.47 -35.33 -45.59
CA LEU A 68 38.71 -35.58 -44.35
C LEU A 68 39.37 -36.65 -43.49
N LYS A 69 39.88 -37.73 -44.10
CA LYS A 69 40.65 -38.75 -43.41
C LYS A 69 41.88 -38.16 -42.74
N GLN A 70 42.66 -37.36 -43.47
CA GLN A 70 43.83 -36.69 -42.94
C GLN A 70 43.49 -35.73 -41.79
N LEU A 71 42.41 -34.95 -41.91
CA LEU A 71 41.93 -34.07 -40.84
C LEU A 71 41.62 -34.87 -39.57
N ILE A 72 40.83 -35.94 -39.68
CA ILE A 72 40.43 -36.76 -38.52
C ILE A 72 41.66 -37.44 -37.89
N GLN A 73 42.59 -37.94 -38.70
CA GLN A 73 43.84 -38.54 -38.22
C GLN A 73 44.73 -37.52 -37.50
N ASN A 74 44.83 -36.30 -38.00
CA ASN A 74 45.61 -35.25 -37.34
C ASN A 74 45.00 -34.86 -35.99
N THR A 75 43.67 -34.84 -35.88
CA THR A 75 42.98 -34.43 -34.65
C THR A 75 42.92 -35.52 -33.59
N LEU A 76 42.70 -36.78 -33.97
CA LEU A 76 42.46 -37.90 -33.04
C LEU A 76 43.58 -38.96 -33.01
N GLY A 77 44.49 -38.91 -33.97
CA GLY A 77 45.51 -39.94 -34.17
C GLY A 77 44.96 -41.27 -34.70
N ASP A 78 45.85 -42.27 -34.78
CA ASP A 78 45.52 -43.61 -35.29
C ASP A 78 45.12 -44.62 -34.19
N LYS A 79 45.27 -44.24 -32.91
CA LYS A 79 45.11 -45.17 -31.77
C LYS A 79 43.70 -45.76 -31.64
N ASN A 80 42.68 -45.07 -32.14
CA ASN A 80 41.26 -45.45 -32.02
C ASN A 80 40.63 -45.74 -33.40
N LEU A 81 41.45 -45.98 -34.42
CA LEU A 81 41.00 -46.23 -35.79
C LEU A 81 40.78 -47.73 -36.04
N ASP A 82 39.55 -48.08 -36.44
CA ASP A 82 39.18 -49.39 -36.97
C ASP A 82 38.92 -49.27 -38.47
N ILE A 83 39.69 -50.03 -39.27
CA ILE A 83 39.60 -50.05 -40.73
C ILE A 83 38.80 -51.28 -41.14
N GLN A 84 37.56 -51.04 -41.57
CA GLN A 84 36.68 -52.09 -42.07
C GLN A 84 36.51 -51.99 -43.59
N LYS A 85 36.05 -53.07 -44.24
CA LYS A 85 35.86 -53.11 -45.70
C LYS A 85 34.86 -52.02 -46.14
N GLY A 86 35.37 -50.91 -46.67
CA GLY A 86 34.59 -49.80 -47.23
C GLY A 86 34.34 -48.60 -46.30
N TYR A 87 34.89 -48.56 -45.07
CA TYR A 87 34.83 -47.37 -44.22
C TYR A 87 35.92 -47.34 -43.14
N SER A 88 36.26 -46.13 -42.68
CA SER A 88 37.13 -45.90 -41.51
C SER A 88 36.27 -45.46 -40.33
N LYS A 89 36.47 -46.07 -39.16
CA LYS A 89 35.73 -45.75 -37.94
C LYS A 89 36.69 -45.33 -36.82
N TRP A 90 36.40 -44.21 -36.16
CA TRP A 90 37.06 -43.83 -34.91
C TRP A 90 36.05 -43.92 -33.77
N SER A 91 36.39 -44.66 -32.72
CA SER A 91 35.56 -44.71 -31.51
C SER A 91 36.42 -44.98 -30.28
N ASN A 92 36.13 -44.29 -29.19
CA ASN A 92 36.59 -44.69 -27.87
C ASN A 92 35.78 -45.92 -27.43
N GLY A 93 36.42 -46.94 -26.83
CA GLY A 93 35.77 -48.16 -26.33
C GLY A 93 34.62 -47.92 -25.34
N GLU A 94 34.58 -46.75 -24.69
CA GLU A 94 33.49 -46.30 -23.80
C GLU A 94 32.32 -45.62 -24.55
N LYS A 95 32.37 -45.55 -25.88
CA LYS A 95 31.39 -44.88 -26.75
C LYS A 95 31.15 -43.39 -26.42
N VAL A 96 32.15 -42.66 -25.91
CA VAL A 96 32.03 -41.20 -25.74
C VAL A 96 31.86 -40.48 -27.08
N TYR A 97 32.49 -41.02 -28.14
CA TYR A 97 32.35 -40.50 -29.50
C TYR A 97 32.39 -41.61 -30.54
N GLU A 98 31.78 -41.33 -31.69
CA GLU A 98 31.85 -42.16 -32.89
C GLU A 98 32.02 -41.29 -34.13
N ILE A 99 33.05 -41.58 -34.92
CA ILE A 99 33.26 -41.01 -36.26
C ILE A 99 33.24 -42.14 -37.28
N LYS A 100 32.38 -42.02 -38.29
CA LYS A 100 32.31 -42.95 -39.42
C LYS A 100 32.53 -42.18 -40.71
N LEU A 101 33.62 -42.52 -41.40
CA LEU A 101 33.99 -41.96 -42.70
C LEU A 101 33.89 -43.04 -43.77
N THR A 102 33.12 -42.76 -44.82
CA THR A 102 33.07 -43.55 -46.06
C THR A 102 33.53 -42.71 -47.25
N GLU A 103 33.63 -43.30 -48.44
CA GLU A 103 34.00 -42.57 -49.66
C GLU A 103 33.15 -41.32 -49.94
N LYS A 104 31.90 -41.27 -49.46
CA LYS A 104 30.96 -40.18 -49.73
C LYS A 104 30.26 -39.59 -48.51
N THR A 105 30.50 -40.13 -47.31
CA THR A 105 29.75 -39.71 -46.11
C THR A 105 30.64 -39.59 -44.89
N LEU A 106 30.34 -38.60 -44.04
CA LEU A 106 30.95 -38.42 -42.73
C LEU A 106 29.83 -38.33 -41.70
N ARG A 107 29.96 -39.11 -40.63
CA ARG A 107 29.10 -39.02 -39.45
C ARG A 107 29.97 -38.86 -38.23
N ILE A 108 29.69 -37.85 -37.43
CA ILE A 108 30.32 -37.58 -36.14
C ILE A 108 29.20 -37.54 -35.11
N TRP A 109 29.40 -38.24 -34.00
CA TRP A 109 28.55 -38.20 -32.82
C TRP A 109 29.45 -38.10 -31.58
N LEU A 110 29.12 -37.20 -30.67
CA LEU A 110 29.80 -36.98 -29.39
C LEU A 110 28.75 -36.77 -28.31
N ASP A 111 28.89 -37.48 -27.19
CA ASP A 111 28.09 -37.30 -25.98
C ASP A 111 28.72 -36.20 -25.10
N LEU A 112 28.05 -35.06 -24.97
CA LEU A 112 28.57 -33.90 -24.23
C LEU A 112 28.50 -34.10 -22.72
N ASN A 113 27.68 -35.05 -22.23
CA ASN A 113 27.57 -35.34 -20.80
C ASN A 113 28.75 -36.14 -20.26
N VAL A 114 29.45 -36.87 -21.14
CA VAL A 114 30.59 -37.73 -20.77
C VAL A 114 31.91 -37.19 -21.31
N ALA A 115 31.88 -36.39 -22.38
CA ALA A 115 33.08 -35.81 -22.98
C ALA A 115 33.74 -34.75 -22.07
N SER A 116 35.07 -34.79 -21.96
CA SER A 116 35.83 -33.70 -21.35
C SER A 116 35.71 -32.41 -22.18
N PRO A 117 35.75 -31.21 -21.58
CA PRO A 117 35.71 -29.93 -22.30
C PRO A 117 36.71 -29.84 -23.47
N ASP A 118 37.95 -30.29 -23.28
CA ASP A 118 38.98 -30.32 -24.33
C ASP A 118 38.59 -31.21 -25.53
N LEU A 119 37.79 -32.26 -25.30
CA LEU A 119 37.28 -33.13 -26.35
C LEU A 119 36.12 -32.48 -27.09
N ILE A 120 35.25 -31.74 -26.38
CA ILE A 120 34.15 -30.96 -26.98
C ILE A 120 34.74 -29.92 -27.94
N GLU A 121 35.70 -29.11 -27.49
CA GLU A 121 36.35 -28.08 -28.31
C GLU A 121 37.05 -28.69 -29.54
N LYS A 122 37.70 -29.85 -29.39
CA LYS A 122 38.31 -30.58 -30.52
C LYS A 122 37.28 -31.03 -31.54
N PHE A 123 36.11 -31.49 -31.11
CA PHE A 123 35.04 -31.95 -32.01
C PHE A 123 34.31 -30.79 -32.70
N GLU A 124 34.14 -29.66 -32.01
CA GLU A 124 33.63 -28.43 -32.62
C GLU A 124 34.59 -27.91 -33.70
N THR A 125 35.88 -27.86 -33.39
CA THR A 125 36.94 -27.47 -34.35
C THR A 125 36.99 -28.43 -35.53
N LEU A 126 37.01 -29.75 -35.26
CA LEU A 126 36.98 -30.80 -36.28
C LEU A 126 35.75 -30.67 -37.18
N GLY A 127 34.59 -30.39 -36.61
CA GLY A 127 33.36 -30.25 -37.35
C GLY A 127 33.31 -28.99 -38.22
N SER A 128 33.88 -27.89 -37.72
CA SER A 128 34.06 -26.65 -38.49
C SER A 128 35.00 -26.87 -39.69
N ASP A 129 36.18 -27.47 -39.46
CA ASP A 129 37.15 -27.75 -40.52
C ASP A 129 36.62 -28.76 -41.54
N ALA A 130 35.91 -29.81 -41.07
CA ALA A 130 35.25 -30.77 -41.93
C ALA A 130 34.19 -30.07 -42.80
N LYS A 131 33.37 -29.18 -42.21
CA LYS A 131 32.39 -28.38 -42.95
C LYS A 131 33.06 -27.56 -44.05
N THR A 132 34.20 -26.93 -43.78
CA THR A 132 34.99 -26.17 -44.79
C THR A 132 35.53 -27.07 -45.91
N ILE A 133 36.09 -28.25 -45.59
CA ILE A 133 36.59 -29.19 -46.58
C ILE A 133 35.46 -29.71 -47.48
N ILE A 134 34.30 -29.98 -46.87
CA ILE A 134 33.10 -30.51 -47.53
C ILE A 134 32.46 -29.45 -48.41
N SER A 135 32.22 -28.23 -47.89
CA SER A 135 31.56 -27.15 -48.62
C SER A 135 32.40 -26.56 -49.76
N GLY A 136 33.72 -26.79 -49.74
CA GLY A 136 34.65 -26.25 -50.72
C GLY A 136 34.80 -24.71 -50.67
N SER A 137 34.20 -24.05 -49.67
CA SER A 137 34.26 -22.61 -49.46
C SER A 137 35.51 -22.24 -48.65
N SER A 138 36.31 -21.26 -49.08
CA SER A 138 37.42 -20.74 -48.27
C SER A 138 36.91 -19.99 -47.03
N ALA A 139 37.65 -20.06 -45.92
CA ALA A 139 37.29 -19.39 -44.66
C ALA A 139 37.03 -17.87 -44.80
N SER A 140 37.62 -17.25 -45.82
CA SER A 140 37.40 -15.83 -46.14
C SER A 140 35.95 -15.52 -46.57
N ALA A 141 35.29 -16.43 -47.31
CA ALA A 141 33.94 -16.20 -47.81
C ALA A 141 32.88 -16.24 -46.71
N GLU A 142 33.10 -17.05 -45.66
CA GLU A 142 32.19 -17.15 -44.53
C GLU A 142 32.35 -15.96 -43.57
N LYS A 143 33.58 -15.51 -43.35
CA LYS A 143 33.88 -14.29 -42.56
C LYS A 143 33.20 -13.05 -43.14
N ASP A 144 33.23 -12.89 -44.46
CA ASP A 144 32.56 -11.79 -45.16
C ASP A 144 31.02 -11.85 -45.01
N ARG A 145 30.43 -13.05 -44.98
CA ARG A 145 28.99 -13.23 -44.76
C ARG A 145 28.60 -12.83 -43.34
N MET A 146 29.35 -13.31 -42.34
CA MET A 146 29.11 -12.96 -40.94
C MET A 146 29.26 -11.46 -40.70
N GLN A 147 30.27 -10.82 -41.30
CA GLN A 147 30.47 -9.37 -41.14
C GLN A 147 29.31 -8.56 -41.71
N ARG A 148 28.78 -8.94 -42.88
CA ARG A 148 27.59 -8.29 -43.47
C ARG A 148 26.33 -8.51 -42.64
N GLU A 149 26.22 -9.67 -41.98
CA GLU A 149 25.10 -9.96 -41.08
C GLU A 149 25.18 -9.16 -39.78
N ALA A 150 26.37 -9.07 -39.18
CA ALA A 150 26.62 -8.21 -38.02
C ALA A 150 26.33 -6.73 -38.32
N ASP A 151 26.74 -6.23 -39.50
CA ASP A 151 26.43 -4.86 -39.92
C ASP A 151 24.92 -4.63 -40.11
N ARG A 152 24.19 -5.63 -40.63
CA ARG A 152 22.73 -5.55 -40.75
C ARG A 152 22.06 -5.50 -39.37
N MET A 153 22.44 -6.39 -38.46
CA MET A 153 21.91 -6.43 -37.10
C MET A 153 22.21 -5.14 -36.33
N ARG A 154 23.41 -4.58 -36.48
CA ARG A 154 23.78 -3.30 -35.82
C ARG A 154 22.88 -2.14 -36.27
N ARG A 155 22.64 -2.02 -37.58
CA ARG A 155 21.75 -0.97 -38.11
C ARG A 155 20.30 -1.15 -37.64
N GLU A 156 19.85 -2.40 -37.48
CA GLU A 156 18.52 -2.68 -36.97
C GLU A 156 18.37 -2.35 -35.48
N ALA A 157 19.39 -2.70 -34.68
CA ALA A 157 19.46 -2.31 -33.28
C ALA A 157 19.45 -0.79 -33.10
N ASP A 158 20.21 -0.05 -33.91
CA ASP A 158 20.22 1.42 -33.88
C ASP A 158 18.84 2.02 -34.20
N ARG A 159 18.12 1.45 -35.19
CA ARG A 159 16.74 1.86 -35.52
C ARG A 159 15.78 1.60 -34.36
N MET A 160 15.83 0.40 -33.78
CA MET A 160 14.99 0.05 -32.64
C MET A 160 15.26 0.93 -31.42
N GLN A 161 16.52 1.27 -31.13
CA GLN A 161 16.87 2.18 -30.04
C GLN A 161 16.30 3.59 -30.25
N GLN A 162 16.35 4.10 -31.48
CA GLN A 162 15.77 5.41 -31.79
C GLN A 162 14.25 5.42 -31.68
N GLU A 163 13.58 4.35 -32.10
CA GLU A 163 12.12 4.21 -31.94
C GLU A 163 11.72 4.09 -30.47
N ALA A 164 12.44 3.29 -29.68
CA ALA A 164 12.23 3.17 -28.24
C ALA A 164 12.34 4.55 -27.56
N LYS A 165 13.39 5.31 -27.87
CA LYS A 165 13.58 6.66 -27.33
C LYS A 165 12.46 7.63 -27.72
N ARG A 166 11.92 7.52 -28.94
CA ARG A 166 10.77 8.34 -29.37
C ARG A 166 9.51 7.97 -28.59
N LEU A 167 9.28 6.67 -28.37
CA LEU A 167 8.14 6.18 -27.61
C LEU A 167 8.22 6.65 -26.14
N GLU A 168 9.39 6.52 -25.51
CA GLU A 168 9.63 6.99 -24.13
C GLU A 168 9.30 8.48 -23.97
N GLN A 169 9.74 9.32 -24.91
CA GLN A 169 9.44 10.76 -24.87
C GLN A 169 7.95 11.07 -25.03
N GLN A 170 7.21 10.25 -25.80
CA GLN A 170 5.76 10.41 -25.92
C GLN A 170 5.06 10.04 -24.62
N VAL A 171 5.42 8.89 -24.04
CA VAL A 171 4.90 8.42 -22.75
C VAL A 171 5.18 9.44 -21.66
N GLU A 172 6.40 9.98 -21.57
CA GLU A 172 6.76 10.99 -20.58
C GLU A 172 5.89 12.26 -20.71
N ARG A 173 5.65 12.72 -21.94
CA ARG A 173 4.78 13.88 -22.19
C ARG A 173 3.34 13.62 -21.82
N GLU A 174 2.83 12.42 -22.07
CA GLU A 174 1.47 12.03 -21.71
C GLU A 174 1.31 11.94 -20.19
N VAL A 175 2.23 11.25 -19.51
CA VAL A 175 2.26 11.16 -18.04
C VAL A 175 2.33 12.56 -17.42
N LYS A 176 3.18 13.46 -17.94
CA LYS A 176 3.27 14.84 -17.45
C LYS A 176 1.98 15.64 -17.64
N ARG A 177 1.27 15.42 -18.75
CA ARG A 177 -0.03 16.08 -19.01
C ARG A 177 -1.13 15.52 -18.10
N GLU A 178 -1.14 14.22 -17.89
CA GLU A 178 -2.12 13.54 -17.05
C GLU A 178 -1.94 13.90 -15.57
N THR A 179 -0.71 13.83 -15.06
CA THR A 179 -0.38 14.27 -13.69
C THR A 179 -0.78 15.73 -13.44
N ALA A 180 -0.50 16.63 -14.39
CA ALA A 180 -0.91 18.03 -14.28
C ALA A 180 -2.44 18.24 -14.38
N ARG A 181 -3.20 17.32 -14.99
CA ARG A 181 -4.68 17.33 -14.97
C ARG A 181 -5.19 16.86 -13.62
N ILE A 182 -4.69 15.72 -13.12
CA ILE A 182 -5.03 15.15 -11.83
C ILE A 182 -4.76 16.17 -10.71
N GLU A 183 -3.62 16.86 -10.73
CA GLU A 183 -3.30 17.88 -9.72
C GLU A 183 -4.31 19.05 -9.72
N ARG A 184 -4.74 19.50 -10.90
CA ARG A 184 -5.74 20.58 -11.03
C ARG A 184 -7.11 20.13 -10.54
N ASP A 185 -7.51 18.91 -10.88
CA ASP A 185 -8.78 18.34 -10.45
C ASP A 185 -8.80 18.13 -8.93
N ALA A 186 -7.70 17.63 -8.35
CA ALA A 186 -7.54 17.51 -6.90
C ALA A 186 -7.69 18.87 -6.19
N LYS A 187 -7.02 19.91 -6.70
CA LYS A 187 -7.17 21.29 -6.15
C LYS A 187 -8.59 21.83 -6.28
N ARG A 188 -9.32 21.51 -7.36
CA ARG A 188 -10.73 21.91 -7.52
C ARG A 188 -11.62 21.21 -6.50
N ILE A 189 -11.48 19.89 -6.38
CA ILE A 189 -12.24 19.07 -5.42
C ILE A 189 -11.98 19.54 -3.99
N GLU A 190 -10.72 19.84 -3.63
CA GLU A 190 -10.38 20.33 -2.31
C GLU A 190 -11.08 21.67 -1.99
N ARG A 191 -11.13 22.60 -2.94
CA ARG A 191 -11.82 23.89 -2.76
C ARG A 191 -13.33 23.72 -2.64
N GLU A 192 -13.93 22.84 -3.45
CA GLU A 192 -15.35 22.53 -3.37
C GLU A 192 -15.69 21.87 -2.04
N ALA A 193 -14.88 20.92 -1.58
CA ALA A 193 -15.04 20.29 -0.26
C ALA A 193 -14.96 21.31 0.88
N LYS A 194 -13.98 22.23 0.84
CA LYS A 194 -13.87 23.33 1.82
C LYS A 194 -15.11 24.25 1.79
N ARG A 195 -15.64 24.55 0.60
CA ARG A 195 -16.86 25.37 0.45
C ARG A 195 -18.07 24.67 1.06
N LEU A 196 -18.27 23.39 0.75
CA LEU A 196 -19.38 22.59 1.27
C LEU A 196 -19.28 22.41 2.79
N ASP A 197 -18.07 22.26 3.34
CA ASP A 197 -17.86 22.21 4.80
C ASP A 197 -18.28 23.52 5.49
N ILE A 198 -17.93 24.68 4.91
CA ILE A 198 -18.38 25.98 5.43
C ILE A 198 -19.90 26.12 5.33
N GLU A 199 -20.49 25.74 4.19
CA GLU A 199 -21.94 25.81 3.99
C GLU A 199 -22.69 24.90 4.97
N ALA A 200 -22.21 23.68 5.17
CA ALA A 200 -22.74 22.73 6.16
C ALA A 200 -22.67 23.30 7.58
N LYS A 201 -21.55 23.92 7.97
CA LYS A 201 -21.39 24.59 9.28
C LYS A 201 -22.40 25.72 9.47
N ILE A 202 -22.61 26.55 8.44
CA ILE A 202 -23.60 27.64 8.50
C ILE A 202 -25.03 27.09 8.64
N ILE A 203 -25.36 26.03 7.90
CA ILE A 203 -26.68 25.38 7.99
C ILE A 203 -26.89 24.77 9.38
N GLU A 204 -25.88 24.10 9.92
CA GLU A 204 -25.92 23.51 11.27
C GLU A 204 -26.09 24.59 12.35
N GLU A 205 -25.36 25.70 12.25
CA GLU A 205 -25.49 26.86 13.14
C GLU A 205 -26.92 27.42 13.09
N LYS A 206 -27.45 27.70 11.89
CA LYS A 206 -28.83 28.18 11.72
C LYS A 206 -29.86 27.19 12.25
N ALA A 207 -29.64 25.90 12.08
CA ALA A 207 -30.52 24.86 12.61
C ALA A 207 -30.51 24.89 14.15
N ARG A 208 -29.32 25.00 14.78
CA ARG A 208 -29.19 25.12 16.24
C ARG A 208 -29.91 26.35 16.79
N HIS A 209 -29.76 27.50 16.13
CA HIS A 209 -30.46 28.74 16.53
C HIS A 209 -31.98 28.60 16.46
N LYS A 210 -32.49 27.69 15.62
CA LYS A 210 -33.91 27.34 15.51
C LYS A 210 -34.33 26.14 16.37
N GLY A 211 -33.46 25.64 17.25
CA GLY A 211 -33.75 24.49 18.12
C GLY A 211 -33.67 23.14 17.39
N GLY A 212 -33.18 23.14 16.15
CA GLY A 212 -32.96 21.94 15.37
C GLY A 212 -31.90 21.05 16.00
N ILE A 213 -32.23 19.77 16.14
CA ILE A 213 -31.34 18.74 16.66
C ILE A 213 -30.90 17.86 15.48
N SER A 214 -29.59 17.74 15.25
CA SER A 214 -29.07 16.88 14.18
C SER A 214 -29.40 15.40 14.46
N SER A 215 -29.52 14.60 13.39
CA SER A 215 -29.80 13.15 13.51
C SER A 215 -28.80 12.41 14.40
N HIS A 216 -27.56 12.88 14.32
CA HIS A 216 -26.42 12.54 15.15
C HIS A 216 -26.68 12.74 16.65
N ILE A 217 -27.18 13.91 17.06
CA ILE A 217 -27.53 14.19 18.47
C ILE A 217 -28.76 13.40 18.90
N LYS A 218 -29.78 13.27 18.05
CA LYS A 218 -30.97 12.45 18.36
C LYS A 218 -30.57 11.02 18.70
N ARG A 219 -29.69 10.42 17.89
CA ARG A 219 -29.15 9.08 18.15
C ARG A 219 -28.37 9.00 19.47
N LEU A 220 -27.68 10.06 19.90
CA LEU A 220 -27.03 10.08 21.22
C LEU A 220 -28.05 10.19 22.35
N LEU A 221 -29.12 10.97 22.17
CA LEU A 221 -30.21 11.10 23.14
C LEU A 221 -31.04 9.82 23.28
N ASP A 222 -30.91 8.87 22.36
CA ASP A 222 -31.50 7.53 22.47
C ASP A 222 -30.49 6.47 22.96
N ASP A 223 -29.24 6.86 23.23
CA ASP A 223 -28.17 5.93 23.63
C ASP A 223 -28.06 5.84 25.17
N SER A 224 -28.10 4.62 25.71
CA SER A 224 -27.96 4.35 27.16
C SER A 224 -26.75 5.01 27.84
N LYS A 225 -25.65 5.26 27.12
CA LYS A 225 -24.47 5.90 27.71
C LYS A 225 -24.69 7.37 28.08
N THR A 226 -25.69 8.01 27.49
CA THR A 226 -26.03 9.41 27.76
C THR A 226 -27.10 9.55 28.84
N THR A 227 -27.61 8.42 29.35
CA THR A 227 -28.55 8.41 30.47
C THR A 227 -27.89 9.03 31.68
N TYR A 228 -28.57 10.03 32.22
CA TYR A 228 -28.21 10.73 33.43
C TYR A 228 -29.14 10.25 34.55
N THR A 229 -28.55 9.60 35.55
CA THR A 229 -29.24 9.29 36.79
C THR A 229 -28.84 10.34 37.81
N GLU A 230 -29.83 11.02 38.41
CA GLU A 230 -29.59 11.98 39.47
C GLU A 230 -28.83 11.29 40.61
N PRO A 231 -27.61 11.74 40.93
CA PRO A 231 -26.85 11.18 42.03
C PRO A 231 -27.52 11.56 43.34
N SER A 232 -27.90 10.57 44.14
CA SER A 232 -28.35 10.75 45.51
C SER A 232 -27.14 10.92 46.45
N GLY A 233 -26.93 12.13 46.97
CA GLY A 233 -25.91 12.40 48.00
C GLY A 233 -25.26 13.78 47.94
N SER A 234 -24.66 14.22 49.05
CA SER A 234 -24.01 15.54 49.22
C SER A 234 -22.63 15.67 48.56
N ASP A 235 -22.04 14.57 48.10
CA ASP A 235 -20.65 14.52 47.63
C ASP A 235 -20.55 14.63 46.10
N LEU A 236 -21.28 15.60 45.55
CA LEU A 236 -21.26 15.85 44.12
C LEU A 236 -20.01 16.63 43.71
N ASN A 237 -18.97 15.89 43.35
CA ASN A 237 -17.77 16.44 42.70
C ASN A 237 -18.04 16.98 41.28
N TRP A 238 -19.31 17.09 40.87
CA TRP A 238 -19.78 17.38 39.53
C TRP A 238 -20.63 18.63 39.54
N ILE A 239 -20.35 19.54 38.61
CA ILE A 239 -21.03 20.84 38.56
C ILE A 239 -22.25 20.78 37.63
N TRP A 240 -22.18 19.97 36.56
CA TRP A 240 -23.25 19.92 35.58
C TRP A 240 -24.62 19.48 36.16
N PRO A 241 -24.73 18.48 37.06
CA PRO A 241 -25.97 18.15 37.76
C PRO A 241 -26.73 19.35 38.33
N GLU A 242 -26.06 20.10 39.21
CA GLU A 242 -26.65 21.26 39.89
C GLU A 242 -26.94 22.40 38.90
N VAL A 243 -26.03 22.63 37.93
CA VAL A 243 -26.27 23.63 36.87
C VAL A 243 -27.48 23.29 36.05
N GLN A 244 -27.62 22.02 35.67
CA GLN A 244 -28.74 21.54 34.84
C GLN A 244 -30.05 21.69 35.59
N GLU A 245 -30.13 21.25 36.85
CA GLU A 245 -31.35 21.36 37.65
C GLU A 245 -31.77 22.83 37.80
N ASN A 246 -30.82 23.68 38.19
CA ASN A 246 -31.06 25.11 38.31
C ASN A 246 -31.50 25.71 36.96
N LEU A 247 -30.77 25.43 35.88
CA LEU A 247 -31.09 25.90 34.54
C LEU A 247 -32.53 25.53 34.15
N LEU A 248 -32.90 24.26 34.27
CA LEU A 248 -34.24 23.78 33.92
C LEU A 248 -35.33 24.45 34.77
N LYS A 249 -35.08 24.64 36.08
CA LYS A 249 -35.98 25.34 36.99
C LYS A 249 -36.17 26.81 36.60
N PHE A 250 -35.08 27.52 36.26
CA PHE A 250 -35.14 28.89 35.78
C PHE A 250 -35.89 29.01 34.45
N LEU A 251 -35.62 28.10 33.50
CA LEU A 251 -36.28 28.09 32.19
C LEU A 251 -37.79 27.87 32.32
N LEU A 252 -38.24 26.96 33.19
CA LEU A 252 -39.66 26.75 33.49
C LEU A 252 -40.30 28.00 34.11
N ARG A 253 -39.65 28.56 35.14
CA ARG A 253 -40.14 29.75 35.85
C ARG A 253 -40.32 30.94 34.91
N ASP A 254 -39.36 31.13 34.01
CA ASP A 254 -39.37 32.21 33.02
C ASP A 254 -40.24 31.88 31.78
N LYS A 255 -40.94 30.73 31.79
CA LYS A 255 -41.82 30.23 30.72
C LYS A 255 -41.13 30.14 29.36
N LEU A 256 -39.85 29.78 29.37
CA LEU A 256 -39.04 29.55 28.17
C LEU A 256 -39.15 28.11 27.66
N ILE A 257 -39.57 27.19 28.54
CA ILE A 257 -39.91 25.79 28.23
C ILE A 257 -41.20 25.42 28.94
N GLU A 258 -41.91 24.43 28.41
CA GLU A 258 -43.15 23.89 29.00
C GLU A 258 -42.90 22.66 29.87
N SER A 259 -41.78 21.97 29.64
CA SER A 259 -41.41 20.72 30.30
C SER A 259 -39.88 20.60 30.39
N THR A 260 -39.40 19.88 31.40
CA THR A 260 -37.98 19.54 31.55
C THR A 260 -37.57 18.32 30.73
N LYS A 261 -38.53 17.60 30.12
CA LYS A 261 -38.25 16.36 29.37
C LYS A 261 -37.47 16.61 28.10
N GLU A 262 -37.84 17.62 27.33
CA GLU A 262 -37.19 17.93 26.04
C GLU A 262 -36.73 19.38 26.03
N VAL A 263 -35.42 19.56 26.08
CA VAL A 263 -34.81 20.89 26.15
C VAL A 263 -33.59 20.95 25.26
N THR A 264 -33.50 22.02 24.47
CA THR A 264 -32.29 22.44 23.78
C THR A 264 -31.89 23.81 24.32
N PHE A 265 -30.65 23.92 24.76
CA PHE A 265 -30.07 25.16 25.28
C PHE A 265 -28.73 25.37 24.61
N THR A 266 -28.56 26.50 23.93
CA THR A 266 -27.33 26.80 23.20
C THR A 266 -26.78 28.14 23.65
N THR A 267 -25.48 28.18 23.90
CA THR A 267 -24.72 29.40 24.25
C THR A 267 -23.68 29.66 23.17
N GLU A 268 -23.66 30.88 22.65
CA GLU A 268 -22.74 31.29 21.60
C GLU A 268 -22.37 32.77 21.79
N LYS A 269 -21.12 33.04 22.17
CA LYS A 269 -20.58 34.38 22.42
C LYS A 269 -21.49 35.18 23.37
N ASP A 270 -22.27 36.10 22.81
CA ASP A 270 -23.16 37.02 23.52
C ASP A 270 -24.65 36.70 23.29
N ARG A 271 -24.95 35.48 22.83
CA ARG A 271 -26.31 35.01 22.54
C ARG A 271 -26.59 33.67 23.21
N MET A 272 -27.86 33.46 23.53
CA MET A 272 -28.37 32.21 24.10
C MET A 272 -29.70 31.86 23.46
N TYR A 273 -29.90 30.58 23.19
CA TYR A 273 -31.11 30.06 22.56
C TYR A 273 -31.70 28.94 23.42
N VAL A 274 -33.01 28.94 23.57
CA VAL A 274 -33.76 27.89 24.28
C VAL A 274 -34.86 27.39 23.36
N ASN A 275 -34.83 26.12 22.98
CA ASN A 275 -35.81 25.54 22.03
C ASN A 275 -35.97 26.38 20.76
N GLY A 276 -34.86 26.95 20.28
CA GLY A 276 -34.83 27.80 19.09
C GLY A 276 -35.26 29.25 19.27
N LYS A 277 -35.60 29.65 20.50
CA LYS A 277 -35.94 31.04 20.83
C LYS A 277 -34.73 31.74 21.43
N GLU A 278 -34.30 32.83 20.80
CA GLU A 278 -33.23 33.68 21.34
C GLU A 278 -33.68 34.37 22.64
N LEU A 279 -32.81 34.36 23.64
CA LEU A 279 -33.04 35.04 24.90
C LEU A 279 -32.87 36.56 24.73
N SER A 280 -33.71 37.33 25.42
CA SER A 280 -33.51 38.78 25.55
C SER A 280 -32.20 39.10 26.27
N ALA A 281 -31.68 40.32 26.11
CA ALA A 281 -30.44 40.75 26.77
C ALA A 281 -30.47 40.59 28.31
N THR A 282 -31.62 40.89 28.93
CA THR A 282 -31.82 40.72 30.39
C THR A 282 -31.79 39.26 30.81
N GLN A 283 -32.45 38.38 30.03
CA GLN A 283 -32.38 36.94 30.23
C GLN A 283 -30.94 36.46 30.06
N TYR A 284 -30.29 36.77 28.94
CA TYR A 284 -28.89 36.43 28.68
C TYR A 284 -27.99 36.78 29.88
N SER A 285 -28.07 38.01 30.41
CA SER A 285 -27.29 38.44 31.57
C SER A 285 -27.56 37.57 32.81
N THR A 286 -28.82 37.22 33.05
CA THR A 286 -29.25 36.38 34.16
C THR A 286 -28.72 34.95 34.03
N TYR A 287 -28.94 34.31 32.88
CA TYR A 287 -28.49 32.94 32.62
C TYR A 287 -26.96 32.85 32.57
N ASN A 288 -26.28 33.84 31.98
CA ASN A 288 -24.82 33.91 31.99
C ASN A 288 -24.26 34.07 33.40
N LYS A 289 -24.86 34.91 34.24
CA LYS A 289 -24.45 35.03 35.66
C LYS A 289 -24.58 33.69 36.38
N MET A 290 -25.68 32.96 36.19
CA MET A 290 -25.87 31.63 36.76
C MET A 290 -24.77 30.65 36.31
N LEU A 291 -24.50 30.55 35.00
CA LEU A 291 -23.46 29.68 34.45
C LEU A 291 -22.07 30.05 35.02
N ARG A 292 -21.78 31.35 35.16
CA ARG A 292 -20.53 31.84 35.75
C ARG A 292 -20.38 31.51 37.23
N THR A 293 -21.46 31.63 38.02
CA THR A 293 -21.45 31.22 39.44
C THR A 293 -21.10 29.74 39.57
N ALA A 294 -21.53 28.91 38.61
CA ALA A 294 -21.15 27.52 38.54
C ALA A 294 -19.79 27.25 37.89
N GLY A 295 -18.99 28.27 37.60
CA GLY A 295 -17.65 28.12 37.05
C GLY A 295 -17.59 27.76 35.55
N ILE A 296 -18.70 27.89 34.81
CA ILE A 296 -18.67 27.85 33.34
C ILE A 296 -18.18 29.21 32.85
N GLN A 297 -17.16 29.19 31.98
CA GLN A 297 -16.49 30.41 31.51
C GLN A 297 -17.44 31.26 30.64
N ARG A 298 -17.28 32.60 30.69
CA ARG A 298 -18.14 33.56 29.98
C ARG A 298 -18.18 33.33 28.46
N ASN A 299 -17.07 32.85 27.90
CA ASN A 299 -16.87 32.57 26.48
C ASN A 299 -16.94 31.06 26.16
N ALA A 300 -17.47 30.25 27.09
CA ALA A 300 -17.71 28.84 26.83
C ALA A 300 -18.94 28.72 25.93
N ASP A 301 -18.69 28.55 24.63
CA ASP A 301 -19.76 28.19 23.69
C ASP A 301 -20.06 26.71 23.86
N PHE A 302 -21.31 26.39 24.18
CA PHE A 302 -21.76 25.02 24.31
C PHE A 302 -23.25 24.86 23.97
N SER A 303 -23.59 23.66 23.54
CA SER A 303 -24.96 23.21 23.35
C SER A 303 -25.28 22.08 24.33
N PHE A 304 -26.42 22.21 25.01
CA PHE A 304 -27.02 21.21 25.87
C PHE A 304 -28.32 20.73 25.25
N TYR A 305 -28.47 19.40 25.20
CA TYR A 305 -29.66 18.73 24.71
C TYR A 305 -30.11 17.73 25.78
N LYS A 306 -31.42 17.70 26.04
CA LYS A 306 -32.07 16.77 26.95
C LYS A 306 -33.27 16.15 26.27
N LYS A 307 -33.44 14.83 26.47
CA LYS A 307 -34.63 14.06 26.11
C LYS A 307 -34.84 13.01 27.21
N ASP A 308 -35.92 13.18 27.97
CA ASP A 308 -36.17 12.43 29.20
C ASP A 308 -34.91 12.44 30.07
N ASP A 309 -34.36 11.27 30.42
CA ASP A 309 -33.21 11.15 31.30
C ASP A 309 -31.88 11.21 30.53
N HIS A 310 -31.90 11.36 29.20
CA HIS A 310 -30.69 11.42 28.39
C HIS A 310 -30.21 12.86 28.20
N ILE A 311 -28.90 13.06 28.34
CA ILE A 311 -28.27 14.37 28.18
C ILE A 311 -27.05 14.33 27.28
N VAL A 312 -26.93 15.35 26.43
CA VAL A 312 -25.77 15.54 25.55
C VAL A 312 -25.30 16.98 25.70
N VAL A 313 -24.02 17.16 26.03
CA VAL A 313 -23.39 18.48 26.15
C VAL A 313 -22.20 18.57 25.22
N ILE A 314 -22.23 19.50 24.28
CA ILE A 314 -21.14 19.72 23.31
C ILE A 314 -20.52 21.07 23.58
N GLY A 315 -19.25 21.08 24.01
CA GLY A 315 -18.47 22.31 24.14
C GLY A 315 -17.69 22.58 22.86
N LEU A 316 -17.67 23.84 22.41
CA LEU A 316 -17.02 24.26 21.18
C LEU A 316 -15.62 24.84 21.40
N ASN A 317 -15.30 25.31 22.62
CA ASN A 317 -14.06 26.03 22.94
C ASN A 317 -13.16 25.30 23.97
N ALA A 318 -13.24 23.97 24.04
CA ALA A 318 -12.47 23.18 25.01
C ALA A 318 -10.95 23.22 24.73
N ARG A 319 -10.16 23.49 25.77
CA ARG A 319 -8.68 23.53 25.70
C ARG A 319 -8.07 22.15 25.98
N ILE A 320 -8.37 21.17 25.13
CA ILE A 320 -8.04 19.75 25.37
C ILE A 320 -6.55 19.51 25.59
N LYS A 321 -5.67 20.14 24.81
CA LYS A 321 -4.22 20.06 24.99
C LYS A 321 -3.79 20.49 26.41
N LYS A 322 -4.41 21.54 26.92
CA LYS A 322 -4.14 22.05 28.28
C LYS A 322 -4.70 21.12 29.36
N VAL A 323 -5.80 20.42 29.11
CA VAL A 323 -6.29 19.36 30.02
C VAL A 323 -5.21 18.32 30.28
N PHE A 324 -4.60 17.76 29.23
CA PHE A 324 -3.56 16.75 29.38
C PHE A 324 -2.28 17.31 30.02
N ALA A 325 -1.89 18.55 29.68
CA ALA A 325 -0.77 19.22 30.33
C ALA A 325 -1.01 19.42 31.84
N ASP A 326 -2.21 19.84 32.24
CA ASP A 326 -2.58 20.03 33.65
C ASP A 326 -2.70 18.70 34.40
N LEU A 327 -3.18 17.63 33.74
CA LEU A 327 -3.19 16.27 34.30
C LEU A 327 -1.76 15.77 34.56
N HIS A 328 -0.85 15.96 33.60
CA HIS A 328 0.55 15.58 33.74
C HIS A 328 1.23 16.38 34.86
N LYS A 329 1.03 17.71 34.88
CA LYS A 329 1.57 18.60 35.91
C LYS A 329 1.14 18.21 37.33
N LYS A 330 -0.07 17.66 37.50
CA LYS A 330 -0.58 17.16 38.79
C LYS A 330 -0.21 15.69 39.08
N GLY A 331 0.56 15.03 38.22
CA GLY A 331 0.97 13.63 38.39
C GLY A 331 -0.16 12.63 38.19
N PHE A 332 -1.23 13.01 37.49
CA PHE A 332 -2.37 12.14 37.22
C PHE A 332 -2.18 11.25 35.99
N ILE A 333 -1.30 11.66 35.09
CA ILE A 333 -0.80 10.86 33.97
C ILE A 333 0.73 10.93 33.98
N ALA A 334 1.39 9.87 33.51
CA ALA A 334 2.84 9.77 33.52
C ALA A 334 3.51 10.62 32.43
N SER A 335 2.84 10.79 31.29
CA SER A 335 3.37 11.51 30.13
C SER A 335 2.25 12.12 29.27
N THR A 336 2.59 13.15 28.49
CA THR A 336 1.74 13.71 27.42
C THR A 336 1.96 13.03 26.06
N ASP A 337 2.86 12.05 25.98
CA ASP A 337 3.17 11.31 24.76
C ASP A 337 2.50 9.93 24.73
N GLU A 338 2.03 9.45 25.88
CA GLU A 338 1.40 8.14 26.02
C GLU A 338 -0.13 8.20 25.79
N PRO A 339 -0.74 7.12 25.26
CA PRO A 339 -2.18 7.07 25.11
C PRO A 339 -2.92 7.17 26.46
N VAL A 340 -3.83 8.13 26.56
CA VAL A 340 -4.71 8.30 27.73
C VAL A 340 -6.14 8.41 27.26
N LYS A 341 -7.01 7.54 27.79
CA LYS A 341 -8.45 7.55 27.53
C LYS A 341 -9.21 7.75 28.83
N LEU A 342 -10.02 8.79 28.86
CA LEU A 342 -10.94 9.12 29.95
C LEU A 342 -12.37 8.89 29.44
N LEU A 343 -13.13 8.07 30.15
CA LEU A 343 -14.58 7.93 29.96
C LEU A 343 -15.28 8.56 31.15
N ILE A 344 -16.29 9.39 30.88
CA ILE A 344 -17.01 10.17 31.87
C ILE A 344 -18.46 9.68 31.90
N ASP A 345 -18.84 9.00 32.98
CA ASP A 345 -20.14 8.30 33.10
C ASP A 345 -21.02 8.93 34.19
N GLY A 346 -21.12 10.25 34.20
CA GLY A 346 -22.06 10.98 35.06
C GLY A 346 -21.59 11.28 36.49
N ASN A 347 -21.14 10.30 37.27
CA ASN A 347 -20.57 10.56 38.61
C ASN A 347 -19.17 9.95 38.80
N SER A 348 -18.67 9.27 37.76
CA SER A 348 -17.39 8.58 37.78
C SER A 348 -16.59 8.89 36.53
N ILE A 349 -15.28 8.72 36.65
CA ILE A 349 -14.34 8.78 35.52
C ILE A 349 -13.57 7.49 35.50
N THR A 350 -13.47 6.91 34.31
CA THR A 350 -12.65 5.72 34.05
C THR A 350 -11.46 6.14 33.21
N GLN A 351 -10.25 5.95 33.72
CA GLN A 351 -9.00 6.19 33.00
C GLN A 351 -8.43 4.85 32.52
N ASN A 352 -8.25 4.69 31.22
CA ASN A 352 -7.70 3.48 30.60
C ASN A 352 -8.39 2.19 31.10
N GLY A 353 -9.72 2.23 31.27
CA GLY A 353 -10.52 1.10 31.78
C GLY A 353 -10.56 0.97 33.31
N THR A 354 -9.80 1.77 34.07
CA THR A 354 -9.79 1.75 35.54
C THR A 354 -10.60 2.91 36.12
N ARG A 355 -11.60 2.60 36.95
CA ARG A 355 -12.42 3.61 37.63
C ARG A 355 -11.57 4.38 38.65
N LEU A 356 -11.64 5.71 38.61
CA LEU A 356 -10.94 6.60 39.53
C LEU A 356 -11.67 6.71 40.89
N SER A 357 -10.91 6.98 41.95
CA SER A 357 -11.48 7.29 43.28
C SER A 357 -12.16 8.66 43.30
N SER A 358 -13.11 8.88 44.21
CA SER A 358 -13.88 10.14 44.32
C SER A 358 -12.99 11.38 44.43
N VAL A 359 -11.89 11.30 45.19
CA VAL A 359 -10.90 12.40 45.33
C VAL A 359 -10.23 12.72 43.99
N LYS A 360 -9.84 11.69 43.22
CA LYS A 360 -9.27 11.89 41.87
C LYS A 360 -10.32 12.44 40.90
N VAL A 361 -11.56 11.95 40.95
CA VAL A 361 -12.67 12.47 40.13
C VAL A 361 -12.87 13.96 40.37
N ALA A 362 -12.87 14.42 41.63
CA ALA A 362 -12.96 15.84 41.97
C ALA A 362 -11.84 16.67 41.32
N ALA A 363 -10.60 16.19 41.42
CA ALA A 363 -9.45 16.88 40.85
C ALA A 363 -9.49 16.91 39.30
N TYR A 364 -9.96 15.84 38.66
CA TYR A 364 -10.16 15.80 37.21
C TYR A 364 -11.24 16.77 36.78
N ASN A 365 -12.38 16.78 37.45
CA ASN A 365 -13.48 17.70 37.15
C ASN A 365 -13.07 19.16 37.26
N ALA A 366 -12.25 19.51 38.25
CA ALA A 366 -11.66 20.85 38.35
C ALA A 366 -10.80 21.17 37.12
N ILE A 367 -9.89 20.27 36.71
CA ILE A 367 -9.05 20.46 35.51
C ILE A 367 -9.90 20.59 34.24
N LEU A 368 -10.93 19.75 34.08
CA LEU A 368 -11.83 19.79 32.93
C LEU A 368 -12.55 21.13 32.84
N ARG A 369 -13.14 21.59 33.96
CA ARG A 369 -13.80 22.89 34.05
C ARG A 369 -12.86 24.04 33.72
N ASP A 370 -11.69 24.08 34.35
CA ASP A 370 -10.73 25.18 34.19
C ASP A 370 -10.23 25.29 32.72
N ASN A 371 -10.41 24.22 31.96
CA ASN A 371 -10.09 24.12 30.54
C ASN A 371 -11.32 24.08 29.61
N GLY A 372 -12.50 24.48 30.10
CA GLY A 372 -13.70 24.66 29.29
C GLY A 372 -14.37 23.34 28.84
N VAL A 373 -14.08 22.23 29.50
CA VAL A 373 -14.76 20.95 29.27
C VAL A 373 -15.86 20.78 30.31
N ILE A 374 -17.11 20.71 29.83
CA ILE A 374 -18.27 20.39 30.68
C ILE A 374 -18.41 18.85 30.74
N PRO A 375 -18.20 18.21 31.90
CA PRO A 375 -18.38 16.76 32.03
C PRO A 375 -19.86 16.39 31.89
N ALA A 376 -20.15 15.30 31.17
CA ALA A 376 -21.49 14.74 31.00
C ALA A 376 -21.39 13.22 30.78
N PRO A 377 -22.40 12.42 31.14
CA PRO A 377 -22.44 10.97 30.92
C PRO A 377 -22.16 10.59 29.46
N GLY A 378 -21.40 9.51 29.25
CA GLY A 378 -21.07 8.97 27.93
C GLY A 378 -20.06 9.79 27.13
N LYS A 379 -19.55 10.89 27.70
CA LYS A 379 -18.49 11.69 27.09
C LYS A 379 -17.16 11.01 27.31
N TYR A 380 -16.29 11.03 26.30
CA TYR A 380 -14.94 10.53 26.42
C TYR A 380 -13.93 11.58 25.94
N ILE A 381 -12.73 11.49 26.49
CA ILE A 381 -11.57 12.32 26.16
C ILE A 381 -10.43 11.36 25.88
N GLU A 382 -9.74 11.53 24.76
CA GLU A 382 -8.66 10.63 24.35
C GLU A 382 -7.48 11.46 23.85
N MET A 383 -6.29 11.12 24.35
CA MET A 383 -5.00 11.48 23.77
C MET A 383 -4.42 10.19 23.21
N LYS A 384 -4.18 10.13 21.90
CA LYS A 384 -3.59 8.93 21.27
C LYS A 384 -2.07 8.98 21.27
N LYS A 385 -1.55 10.19 21.05
CA LYS A 385 -0.15 10.58 21.04
C LYS A 385 -0.12 12.10 21.24
N ALA A 386 1.04 12.67 21.49
CA ALA A 386 1.22 14.12 21.46
C ALA A 386 0.67 14.69 20.14
N GLY A 387 -0.16 15.73 20.25
CA GLY A 387 -0.79 16.37 19.09
C GLY A 387 -2.09 15.72 18.60
N SER A 388 -2.45 14.51 19.05
CA SER A 388 -3.66 13.81 18.63
C SER A 388 -4.66 13.67 19.79
N TYR A 389 -5.68 14.54 19.80
CA TYR A 389 -6.65 14.65 20.89
C TYR A 389 -8.09 14.59 20.41
N ARG A 390 -8.95 13.91 21.16
CA ARG A 390 -10.38 13.80 20.90
C ARG A 390 -11.19 14.09 22.15
N LEU A 391 -12.31 14.79 21.99
CA LEU A 391 -13.26 15.08 23.04
C LEU A 391 -14.67 14.98 22.47
N GLY A 392 -15.54 14.19 23.09
CA GLY A 392 -16.95 14.17 22.72
C GLY A 392 -17.61 12.83 22.97
N TYR A 393 -18.47 12.41 22.05
CA TYR A 393 -19.27 11.19 22.15
C TYR A 393 -18.92 10.25 20.99
N SER A 394 -18.57 9.01 21.31
CA SER A 394 -18.22 7.99 20.31
C SER A 394 -19.46 7.25 19.82
N PHE A 395 -19.54 6.95 18.52
CA PHE A 395 -20.46 5.94 17.95
C PHE A 395 -19.73 4.65 17.56
N GLY A 396 -18.72 4.28 18.33
CA GLY A 396 -17.83 3.16 18.00
C GLY A 396 -17.12 3.41 16.68
N LYS A 397 -17.28 2.48 15.72
CA LYS A 397 -16.64 2.57 14.40
C LYS A 397 -17.21 3.69 13.50
N LYS A 398 -18.38 4.25 13.84
CA LYS A 398 -19.10 5.24 13.02
C LYS A 398 -18.65 6.70 13.27
N GLY A 399 -17.55 6.90 13.99
CA GLY A 399 -17.00 8.23 14.25
C GLY A 399 -17.41 8.82 15.59
N ILE A 400 -17.21 10.13 15.73
CA ILE A 400 -17.29 10.88 16.99
C ILE A 400 -18.04 12.18 16.73
N ILE A 401 -18.90 12.61 17.65
CA ILE A 401 -19.40 13.99 17.71
C ILE A 401 -18.63 14.74 18.78
N GLY A 402 -17.96 15.82 18.41
CA GLY A 402 -17.23 16.69 19.30
C GLY A 402 -16.00 17.28 18.62
N THR A 403 -14.97 17.55 19.40
CA THR A 403 -13.74 18.20 18.93
C THR A 403 -12.67 17.14 18.67
N TRP A 404 -12.03 17.20 17.51
CA TRP A 404 -10.85 16.41 17.16
C TRP A 404 -9.73 17.36 16.72
N ILE A 405 -8.55 17.18 17.31
CA ILE A 405 -7.33 17.93 17.01
C ILE A 405 -6.29 16.90 16.60
N GLU A 406 -5.71 17.07 15.41
CA GLU A 406 -4.54 16.34 14.94
C GLU A 406 -3.52 17.40 14.51
N GLU A 407 -2.42 17.52 15.24
CA GLU A 407 -1.26 18.33 14.87
C GLU A 407 -0.36 17.45 13.98
N ASP A 408 0.02 17.96 12.81
CA ASP A 408 0.89 17.28 11.84
C ASP A 408 2.34 17.12 12.33
#